data_AF-A0AAE9YG10-F1
#
_entry.id   AF-A0AAE9YG10-F1
#
_cell.length_a   1.000
_cell.length_b   1.000
_cell.length_c   1.000
_cell.angle_alpha   90.00
_cell.angle_beta   90.00
_cell.angle_gamma   90.00
#
_symmetry.space_group_name_H-M   'P 1'
#
loop_
_entity.id
_entity.type
_entity.pdbx_description
1 polymer ?
#
loop_
_entity_poly.entity_id
_entity_poly.type
_entity_poly.pdbx_seq_one_letter_code
_entity_poly.pdbx_strand_id
1 'polypeptide(L)'
;MHIDPCCGPVHDEPGPDETTPALTRRRMLLAAGAGAGALVLRGVPAGAETASSDTTSPSSTTTTAPGSTTTTTPGSTTTTTTAPPSTTTPLPPPGPDSMEGAPDLPEGRDYGFLPPRPANEVHVRPMMFPVLGRVQWSDTYLAPRGGGRRHEGQDLIAAKMQKLLACVNGVIVELRHRSSGNSLYLRGDDGWYYCYLHINNDTPGTDDGANRYSQAFGPGIAEGVRVKKGQHLAYVGDSGNAEASVPQCHFEIRMPNARWYNAAAVNATYSLDRAEAAREGPQVPPETFKPWSSADPLIRRQYSDLLGRTATAANLSYWGGLLNSGKRSPQSMMAYFAESQECDDKTHAVARLYQAFFLRRPDYDGFEYWIGRRRGGYPITAIADAFARSPEFVNRYGRLSNEQFVDRIYQNVLGRSADASGKQFWTQKLDGGRSRGTVMVQFSNSPENRAKERWMMHVVVAYGCLLRRMPNDEEIFTWVGRLSSGQNSVEDMVNLIRVSDEYAFVIYVTS
;
A
#
# COMPACT_ATOMS: atom_id res chain seq x y z
N MET A 1 -64.12 30.61 -15.89
CA MET A 1 -63.65 31.46 -14.77
C MET A 1 -62.16 31.64 -14.98
N HIS A 2 -61.76 32.80 -15.51
CA HIS A 2 -61.21 33.95 -14.75
C HIS A 2 -59.71 33.77 -14.52
N ILE A 3 -58.86 34.32 -15.40
CA ILE A 3 -58.40 35.74 -15.53
C ILE A 3 -57.13 35.96 -14.70
N ASP A 4 -55.99 35.84 -15.40
CA ASP A 4 -54.88 36.81 -15.59
C ASP A 4 -54.23 37.65 -14.47
N PRO A 5 -52.97 38.12 -14.69
CA PRO A 5 -52.03 38.60 -13.66
C PRO A 5 -51.73 40.11 -13.72
N CYS A 6 -50.94 40.64 -12.78
CA CYS A 6 -50.30 41.96 -12.86
C CYS A 6 -48.90 42.05 -12.19
N CYS A 7 -47.94 42.65 -12.92
CA CYS A 7 -47.00 43.76 -12.58
C CYS A 7 -46.19 43.71 -11.25
N GLY A 8 -44.87 44.01 -11.19
CA GLY A 8 -44.04 45.11 -11.78
C GLY A 8 -43.57 46.06 -10.64
N PRO A 9 -42.54 46.94 -10.72
CA PRO A 9 -41.58 47.33 -11.79
C PRO A 9 -40.12 46.86 -11.48
N VAL A 10 -39.02 47.04 -12.25
CA VAL A 10 -38.49 48.00 -13.26
C VAL A 10 -37.85 49.30 -12.71
N HIS A 11 -36.51 49.36 -12.80
CA HIS A 11 -35.62 50.54 -12.93
C HIS A 11 -34.33 50.01 -13.59
N ASP A 12 -34.09 50.23 -14.89
CA ASP A 12 -33.52 51.41 -15.57
C ASP A 12 -32.06 51.72 -15.18
N GLU A 13 -31.17 51.59 -16.18
CA GLU A 13 -29.76 52.00 -16.15
C GLU A 13 -29.59 53.53 -16.34
N PRO A 14 -28.38 54.06 -16.15
CA PRO A 14 -27.64 54.43 -17.37
C PRO A 14 -26.12 54.19 -17.32
N GLY A 15 -25.55 53.74 -18.45
CA GLY A 15 -24.21 54.14 -18.87
C GLY A 15 -24.26 55.34 -19.84
N PRO A 16 -23.15 55.75 -20.48
CA PRO A 16 -21.77 55.27 -20.35
C PRO A 16 -20.79 56.36 -19.88
N ASP A 17 -19.54 55.98 -19.59
CA ASP A 17 -18.41 56.90 -19.79
C ASP A 17 -17.16 56.13 -20.27
N GLU A 18 -16.40 56.75 -21.17
CA GLU A 18 -15.21 56.18 -21.79
C GLU A 18 -13.95 56.66 -21.04
N THR A 19 -13.00 55.77 -20.74
CA THR A 19 -11.56 56.12 -20.81
C THR A 19 -10.69 54.88 -20.84
N THR A 20 -10.23 54.53 -22.05
CA THR A 20 -9.18 53.52 -22.25
C THR A 20 -7.81 54.15 -21.97
N PRO A 21 -6.83 53.37 -21.46
CA PRO A 21 -5.50 53.44 -22.05
C PRO A 21 -5.03 52.08 -22.57
N ALA A 22 -4.62 52.05 -23.83
CA ALA A 22 -4.18 50.83 -24.50
C ALA A 22 -2.82 50.35 -23.98
N LEU A 23 -2.71 49.06 -23.69
CA LEU A 23 -1.43 48.38 -23.47
C LEU A 23 -1.02 47.59 -24.73
N THR A 24 0.03 48.09 -25.38
CA THR A 24 0.51 47.70 -26.69
C THR A 24 0.89 46.23 -26.80
N ARG A 25 0.29 45.51 -27.75
CA ARG A 25 0.77 44.19 -28.19
C ARG A 25 2.19 44.29 -28.75
N ARG A 26 3.21 43.83 -28.01
CA ARG A 26 4.51 43.51 -28.60
C ARG A 26 4.41 42.18 -29.36
N ARG A 27 4.31 42.27 -30.69
CA ARG A 27 4.71 41.18 -31.59
C ARG A 27 6.21 40.92 -31.39
N MET A 28 6.58 39.76 -30.85
CA MET A 28 7.89 39.17 -31.16
C MET A 28 7.74 38.32 -32.42
N LEU A 29 8.31 38.79 -33.52
CA LEU A 29 8.74 37.88 -34.58
C LEU A 29 9.91 37.07 -34.03
N LEU A 30 9.81 35.74 -34.02
CA LEU A 30 10.99 34.89 -34.02
C LEU A 30 11.17 34.35 -35.44
N ALA A 31 12.24 34.77 -36.10
CA ALA A 31 12.58 34.32 -37.44
C ALA A 31 13.09 32.88 -37.38
N ALA A 32 12.77 32.09 -38.41
CA ALA A 32 13.34 30.76 -38.58
C ALA A 32 14.83 30.88 -38.93
N GLY A 33 15.69 30.24 -38.13
CA GLY A 33 17.11 30.05 -38.42
C GLY A 33 17.41 28.56 -38.55
N ALA A 34 17.74 28.11 -39.76
CA ALA A 34 18.14 26.73 -39.99
C ALA A 34 19.57 26.49 -39.48
N GLY A 35 19.78 25.38 -38.76
CA GLY A 35 21.08 24.94 -38.29
C GLY A 35 21.19 23.41 -38.38
N ALA A 36 21.77 22.92 -39.47
CA ALA A 36 21.99 21.49 -39.65
C ALA A 36 23.19 21.01 -38.83
N GLY A 37 23.01 19.94 -38.06
CA GLY A 37 24.07 19.28 -37.29
C GLY A 37 23.88 17.77 -37.35
N ALA A 38 24.33 17.15 -38.43
CA ALA A 38 24.27 15.70 -38.59
C ALA A 38 25.34 15.02 -37.73
N LEU A 39 24.94 14.07 -36.88
CA LEU A 39 25.85 13.07 -36.32
C LEU A 39 25.37 11.67 -36.70
N VAL A 40 26.21 10.99 -37.50
CA VAL A 40 25.94 9.65 -38.03
C VAL A 40 26.17 8.61 -36.93
N LEU A 41 25.13 7.84 -36.61
CA LEU A 41 25.29 6.54 -35.95
C LEU A 41 24.97 5.43 -36.96
N ARG A 42 25.97 4.59 -37.20
CA ARG A 42 25.93 3.49 -38.17
C ARG A 42 25.01 2.38 -37.68
N GLY A 43 24.21 1.81 -38.58
CA GLY A 43 23.46 0.59 -38.31
C GLY A 43 24.32 -0.67 -38.39
N VAL A 44 23.87 -1.73 -37.73
CA VAL A 44 24.27 -3.13 -37.94
C VAL A 44 22.97 -3.97 -37.94
N PRO A 45 22.77 -4.92 -38.86
CA PRO A 45 21.46 -5.55 -39.09
C PRO A 45 21.20 -6.79 -38.23
N ALA A 46 19.96 -7.27 -38.29
CA ALA A 46 19.57 -8.58 -37.76
C ALA A 46 20.05 -9.74 -38.66
N GLY A 47 20.39 -10.87 -38.04
CA GLY A 47 20.75 -12.14 -38.68
C GLY A 47 20.48 -13.30 -37.71
N ALA A 48 20.12 -14.47 -38.24
CA ALA A 48 19.50 -15.56 -37.48
C ALA A 48 20.46 -16.71 -37.11
N GLU A 49 19.99 -17.55 -36.18
CA GLU A 49 20.30 -18.98 -35.95
C GLU A 49 21.76 -19.48 -35.94
N THR A 50 22.18 -20.12 -34.84
CA THR A 50 22.37 -21.59 -34.77
C THR A 50 22.76 -22.02 -33.35
N ALA A 51 22.70 -23.33 -33.07
CA ALA A 51 22.92 -23.92 -31.73
C ALA A 51 24.32 -24.50 -31.54
N SER A 52 24.76 -24.68 -30.28
CA SER A 52 25.23 -25.96 -29.70
C SER A 52 26.29 -25.81 -28.60
N SER A 53 26.09 -26.59 -27.52
CA SER A 53 27.08 -27.31 -26.69
C SER A 53 28.25 -26.61 -25.97
N ASP A 54 28.23 -26.81 -24.64
CA ASP A 54 29.31 -27.41 -23.81
C ASP A 54 30.39 -26.56 -23.10
N THR A 55 30.38 -26.73 -21.76
CA THR A 55 31.50 -27.00 -20.82
C THR A 55 32.83 -26.22 -21.00
N THR A 56 33.40 -25.51 -20.01
CA THR A 56 33.88 -26.01 -18.69
C THR A 56 34.30 -24.88 -17.74
N SER A 57 34.24 -25.11 -16.42
CA SER A 57 35.10 -24.49 -15.39
C SER A 57 36.40 -25.33 -15.22
N PRO A 58 37.52 -24.90 -14.55
CA PRO A 58 37.50 -24.14 -13.29
C PRO A 58 38.75 -23.27 -12.87
N SER A 59 38.65 -22.69 -11.66
CA SER A 59 39.67 -22.56 -10.58
C SER A 59 40.84 -21.54 -10.56
N SER A 60 40.88 -20.81 -9.42
CA SER A 60 42.05 -20.38 -8.59
C SER A 60 43.09 -19.38 -9.18
N THR A 61 43.70 -18.46 -8.42
CA THR A 61 44.46 -18.71 -7.17
C THR A 61 44.65 -17.47 -6.25
N THR A 62 44.72 -17.75 -4.94
CA THR A 62 45.30 -17.07 -3.75
C THR A 62 46.35 -15.95 -4.00
N THR A 63 46.56 -14.94 -3.11
CA THR A 63 47.60 -15.02 -2.03
C THR A 63 47.72 -13.76 -1.11
N THR A 64 47.68 -13.97 0.22
CA THR A 64 48.23 -13.23 1.42
C THR A 64 48.03 -11.73 1.72
N ALA A 65 47.69 -11.47 3.00
CA ALA A 65 48.11 -10.32 3.86
C ALA A 65 49.35 -10.74 4.73
N PRO A 66 49.95 -9.98 5.70
CA PRO A 66 49.34 -9.04 6.66
C PRO A 66 50.19 -7.78 7.05
N GLY A 67 49.73 -7.00 8.03
CA GLY A 67 50.54 -5.99 8.73
C GLY A 67 49.73 -5.06 9.64
N SER A 68 49.98 -5.09 10.96
CA SER A 68 49.23 -4.35 11.99
C SER A 68 50.15 -3.63 12.98
N THR A 69 49.80 -2.41 13.39
CA THR A 69 50.39 -1.79 14.59
C THR A 69 49.45 -0.79 15.27
N THR A 70 49.51 -0.76 16.61
CA THR A 70 48.72 0.07 17.55
C THR A 70 49.68 1.00 18.32
N THR A 71 49.22 2.09 18.96
CA THR A 71 49.56 2.54 20.36
C THR A 71 49.27 4.04 20.68
N THR A 72 48.32 4.25 21.61
CA THR A 72 48.04 5.32 22.62
C THR A 72 48.64 6.76 22.63
N THR A 73 47.75 7.77 22.80
CA THR A 73 47.53 8.72 23.97
C THR A 73 48.72 9.49 24.62
N PRO A 74 48.60 10.70 25.28
CA PRO A 74 47.53 11.72 25.48
C PRO A 74 47.84 13.09 24.76
N GLY A 75 47.26 14.28 25.00
CA GLY A 75 46.13 14.76 25.84
C GLY A 75 46.47 15.89 26.86
N SER A 76 45.84 17.09 26.81
CA SER A 76 45.89 18.14 27.87
C SER A 76 44.74 19.19 27.81
N THR A 77 44.44 19.76 28.98
CA THR A 77 43.24 20.53 29.40
C THR A 77 43.26 22.03 29.08
N THR A 78 42.10 22.67 28.90
CA THR A 78 41.87 24.07 29.33
C THR A 78 40.43 24.26 29.82
N THR A 79 40.28 24.93 30.96
CA THR A 79 39.02 25.12 31.70
C THR A 79 38.37 26.47 31.34
N THR A 80 37.03 26.55 31.26
CA THR A 80 36.31 27.82 31.46
C THR A 80 34.91 27.57 32.04
N THR A 81 34.57 28.31 33.09
CA THR A 81 33.32 28.20 33.85
C THR A 81 32.29 29.20 33.32
N THR A 82 31.03 28.78 33.11
CA THR A 82 29.88 29.70 33.03
C THR A 82 28.62 29.08 33.63
N ALA A 83 27.81 29.87 34.34
CA ALA A 83 26.59 29.45 35.04
C ALA A 83 25.35 29.41 34.10
N PRO A 84 24.22 28.79 34.51
CA PRO A 84 23.27 28.18 33.56
C PRO A 84 22.09 29.08 33.13
N PRO A 85 21.51 28.84 31.93
CA PRO A 85 20.16 29.27 31.58
C PRO A 85 19.10 28.27 32.04
N SER A 86 17.90 28.77 32.34
CA SER A 86 16.79 28.02 32.93
C SER A 86 16.17 26.97 32.01
N THR A 87 16.05 25.73 32.47
CA THR A 87 15.31 24.66 31.78
C THR A 87 13.86 24.57 32.29
N THR A 88 12.90 24.96 31.47
CA THR A 88 11.49 24.58 31.67
C THR A 88 11.30 23.14 31.21
N THR A 89 11.42 22.19 32.14
CA THR A 89 11.09 20.79 31.87
C THR A 89 9.57 20.63 31.68
N PRO A 90 9.09 19.94 30.64
CA PRO A 90 7.68 19.57 30.54
C PRO A 90 7.29 18.67 31.72
N LEU A 91 6.08 18.84 32.27
CA LEU A 91 5.56 17.88 33.26
C LEU A 91 5.57 16.46 32.66
N PRO A 92 5.93 15.42 33.44
CA PRO A 92 5.65 14.06 33.04
C PRO A 92 4.13 13.88 32.86
N PRO A 93 3.68 12.98 31.96
CA PRO A 93 2.26 12.66 31.87
C PRO A 93 1.76 12.13 33.22
N PRO A 94 0.47 12.35 33.57
CA PRO A 94 -0.09 11.81 34.80
C PRO A 94 0.09 10.29 34.81
N GLY A 95 0.63 9.78 35.91
CA GLY A 95 0.83 8.33 36.09
C GLY A 95 -0.52 7.59 36.11
N PRO A 96 -0.51 6.27 35.87
CA PRO A 96 -1.71 5.47 36.05
C PRO A 96 -2.09 5.47 37.53
N ASP A 97 -3.21 6.12 37.87
CA ASP A 97 -3.78 6.06 39.21
C ASP A 97 -4.10 4.61 39.58
N SER A 98 -3.44 4.14 40.63
CA SER A 98 -3.78 3.05 41.54
C SER A 98 -4.78 1.98 41.05
N MET A 99 -4.25 0.93 40.43
CA MET A 99 -4.84 -0.41 40.50
C MET A 99 -3.99 -1.25 41.46
N GLU A 100 -4.43 -1.41 42.71
CA GLU A 100 -3.79 -2.31 43.68
C GLU A 100 -3.91 -3.77 43.24
N GLY A 101 -2.77 -4.47 43.06
CA GLY A 101 -2.77 -5.85 42.57
C GLY A 101 -1.40 -6.52 42.57
N ALA A 102 -0.92 -6.89 43.77
CA ALA A 102 0.32 -7.65 44.03
C ALA A 102 1.66 -6.94 43.69
N PRO A 103 2.78 -7.32 44.34
CA PRO A 103 4.10 -6.76 44.02
C PRO A 103 4.63 -7.34 42.70
N ASP A 104 4.96 -6.48 41.74
CA ASP A 104 5.75 -6.87 40.57
C ASP A 104 7.10 -7.45 41.04
N LEU A 105 7.30 -8.74 40.76
CA LEU A 105 8.54 -9.44 41.12
C LEU A 105 9.70 -8.91 40.27
N PRO A 106 10.82 -8.42 40.85
CA PRO A 106 11.91 -7.85 40.08
C PRO A 106 12.46 -8.81 39.03
N GLU A 107 12.61 -8.29 37.81
CA GLU A 107 12.89 -9.08 36.61
C GLU A 107 14.12 -9.99 36.72
N GLY A 108 14.03 -11.16 36.07
CA GLY A 108 15.16 -12.07 35.86
C GLY A 108 15.59 -12.90 37.06
N ARG A 109 14.99 -12.74 38.25
CA ARG A 109 15.18 -13.68 39.37
C ARG A 109 14.39 -14.97 39.14
N ASP A 110 14.98 -16.11 39.49
CA ASP A 110 14.27 -17.39 39.60
C ASP A 110 13.68 -17.48 41.02
N TYR A 111 12.36 -17.51 41.12
CA TYR A 111 11.64 -17.64 42.39
C TYR A 111 11.33 -19.10 42.73
N GLY A 112 11.81 -20.06 41.91
CA GLY A 112 11.32 -21.43 41.97
C GLY A 112 9.86 -21.51 41.51
N PHE A 113 9.24 -22.69 41.71
CA PHE A 113 7.85 -22.92 41.34
C PHE A 113 6.89 -22.05 42.16
N LEU A 114 6.13 -21.20 41.48
CA LEU A 114 5.03 -20.42 42.06
C LEU A 114 3.68 -21.05 41.64
N PRO A 115 2.78 -21.35 42.59
CA PRO A 115 1.47 -21.91 42.27
C PRO A 115 0.57 -20.87 41.58
N PRO A 116 -0.44 -21.30 40.78
CA PRO A 116 -1.43 -20.41 40.17
C PRO A 116 -2.09 -19.48 41.19
N ARG A 117 -2.30 -18.21 40.81
CA ARG A 117 -2.94 -17.20 41.67
C ARG A 117 -4.44 -17.49 41.85
N PRO A 118 -5.07 -17.03 42.95
CA PRO A 118 -6.51 -17.13 43.14
C PRO A 118 -7.31 -16.50 41.97
N ALA A 119 -8.43 -17.10 41.58
CA ALA A 119 -9.24 -16.64 40.44
C ALA A 119 -9.84 -15.23 40.61
N ASN A 120 -10.02 -14.79 41.86
CA ASN A 120 -10.48 -13.46 42.24
C ASN A 120 -9.36 -12.41 42.34
N GLU A 121 -8.10 -12.79 42.09
CA GLU A 121 -6.98 -11.85 42.05
C GLU A 121 -6.90 -11.21 40.65
N VAL A 122 -7.09 -9.89 40.60
CA VAL A 122 -7.23 -9.15 39.33
C VAL A 122 -5.86 -8.80 38.75
N HIS A 123 -5.57 -9.34 37.57
CA HIS A 123 -4.35 -9.04 36.81
C HIS A 123 -4.71 -8.57 35.40
N VAL A 124 -4.45 -7.30 35.10
CA VAL A 124 -4.74 -6.67 33.79
C VAL A 124 -3.43 -6.29 33.09
N ARG A 125 -3.19 -6.83 31.90
CA ARG A 125 -2.05 -6.47 31.05
C ARG A 125 -2.51 -5.69 29.81
N PRO A 126 -1.83 -4.60 29.41
CA PRO A 126 -2.10 -3.93 28.13
C PRO A 126 -1.70 -4.82 26.94
N MET A 127 -2.68 -5.48 26.31
CA MET A 127 -2.45 -6.45 25.25
C MET A 127 -3.48 -6.34 24.12
N MET A 128 -3.15 -6.93 22.97
CA MET A 128 -4.08 -7.21 21.89
C MET A 128 -4.62 -8.64 22.04
N PHE A 129 -5.88 -8.88 21.65
CA PHE A 129 -6.50 -10.20 21.71
C PHE A 129 -5.70 -11.21 20.88
N PRO A 130 -5.38 -12.41 21.42
CA PRO A 130 -4.37 -13.31 20.84
C PRO A 130 -4.82 -14.06 19.58
N VAL A 131 -6.13 -14.11 19.30
CA VAL A 131 -6.70 -14.85 18.15
C VAL A 131 -7.38 -13.88 17.18
N LEU A 132 -7.01 -13.95 15.90
CA LEU A 132 -7.57 -13.10 14.84
C LEU A 132 -8.89 -13.64 14.30
N GLY A 133 -10.02 -13.02 14.65
CA GLY A 133 -11.32 -13.31 14.04
C GLY A 133 -12.45 -13.42 15.06
N ARG A 134 -13.45 -14.27 14.77
CA ARG A 134 -14.50 -14.62 15.73
C ARG A 134 -13.97 -15.63 16.72
N VAL A 135 -14.29 -15.46 17.99
CA VAL A 135 -13.85 -16.31 19.10
C VAL A 135 -15.01 -16.48 20.07
N GLN A 136 -15.17 -17.67 20.63
CA GLN A 136 -16.08 -17.95 21.74
C GLN A 136 -15.26 -18.45 22.93
N TRP A 137 -15.52 -17.93 24.12
CA TRP A 137 -14.83 -18.32 25.34
C TRP A 137 -15.67 -17.94 26.56
N SER A 138 -15.26 -18.43 27.73
CA SER A 138 -15.87 -18.15 29.03
C SER A 138 -14.80 -18.32 30.10
N ASP A 139 -15.00 -17.78 31.30
CA ASP A 139 -14.04 -18.01 32.39
C ASP A 139 -14.06 -19.48 32.86
N THR A 140 -12.95 -20.16 32.61
CA THR A 140 -12.66 -21.55 32.97
C THR A 140 -11.43 -21.67 33.86
N TYR A 141 -10.90 -20.56 34.37
CA TYR A 141 -9.67 -20.54 35.15
C TYR A 141 -9.84 -21.26 36.50
N LEU A 142 -8.84 -22.04 36.88
CA LEU A 142 -8.82 -22.99 38.01
C LEU A 142 -9.90 -24.10 37.99
N ALA A 143 -10.64 -24.26 36.89
CA ALA A 143 -11.62 -25.34 36.74
C ALA A 143 -10.93 -26.72 36.92
N PRO A 144 -11.62 -27.71 37.54
CA PRO A 144 -11.03 -29.05 37.74
C PRO A 144 -10.69 -29.74 36.42
N ARG A 145 -9.51 -30.36 36.36
CA ARG A 145 -9.06 -31.21 35.25
C ARG A 145 -8.61 -32.58 35.80
N GLY A 146 -8.58 -33.60 34.92
CA GLY A 146 -8.24 -34.97 35.31
C GLY A 146 -6.85 -35.10 35.96
N GLY A 147 -6.77 -35.89 37.03
CA GLY A 147 -5.54 -36.08 37.83
C GLY A 147 -5.28 -35.00 38.89
N GLY A 148 -6.33 -34.31 39.37
CA GLY A 148 -6.20 -33.28 40.41
C GLY A 148 -5.62 -31.94 39.94
N ARG A 149 -5.31 -31.83 38.64
CA ARG A 149 -4.84 -30.59 38.01
C ARG A 149 -5.97 -29.55 37.93
N ARG A 150 -5.56 -28.30 37.76
CA ARG A 150 -6.44 -27.16 37.50
C ARG A 150 -6.18 -26.61 36.11
N HIS A 151 -7.14 -25.83 35.61
CA HIS A 151 -6.99 -25.10 34.36
C HIS A 151 -6.22 -23.79 34.60
N GLU A 152 -5.06 -23.61 33.95
CA GLU A 152 -4.17 -22.46 34.21
C GLU A 152 -4.30 -21.34 33.16
N GLY A 153 -5.31 -21.41 32.30
CA GLY A 153 -5.60 -20.42 31.25
C GLY A 153 -7.07 -20.41 30.85
N GLN A 154 -7.36 -19.87 29.67
CA GLN A 154 -8.69 -19.85 29.06
C GLN A 154 -8.67 -20.56 27.69
N ASP A 155 -9.72 -21.32 27.41
CA ASP A 155 -9.89 -22.00 26.12
C ASP A 155 -10.61 -21.05 25.12
N LEU A 156 -9.85 -20.50 24.16
CA LEU A 156 -10.34 -19.55 23.17
C LEU A 156 -10.77 -20.31 21.90
N ILE A 157 -12.05 -20.71 21.86
CA ILE A 157 -12.64 -21.51 20.77
C ILE A 157 -12.72 -20.68 19.50
N ALA A 158 -12.14 -21.19 18.43
CA ALA A 158 -12.02 -20.53 17.12
C ALA A 158 -11.96 -21.57 16.00
N ALA A 159 -12.02 -21.15 14.73
CA ALA A 159 -11.86 -22.12 13.64
C ALA A 159 -10.44 -22.70 13.62
N LYS A 160 -10.28 -24.00 13.32
CA LYS A 160 -8.97 -24.59 12.97
C LYS A 160 -8.36 -23.77 11.82
N MET A 161 -7.05 -23.54 11.84
CA MET A 161 -6.32 -22.61 10.97
C MET A 161 -6.61 -21.11 11.15
N GLN A 162 -7.37 -20.69 12.16
CA GLN A 162 -7.47 -19.26 12.52
C GLN A 162 -6.14 -18.78 13.13
N LYS A 163 -5.72 -17.55 12.82
CA LYS A 163 -4.37 -17.08 13.18
C LYS A 163 -4.24 -16.69 14.65
N LEU A 164 -3.16 -17.15 15.27
CA LEU A 164 -2.64 -16.71 16.55
C LEU A 164 -1.61 -15.60 16.32
N LEU A 165 -1.81 -14.47 17.01
CA LEU A 165 -0.99 -13.28 16.89
C LEU A 165 -0.32 -12.97 18.22
N ALA A 166 0.85 -12.35 18.17
CA ALA A 166 1.51 -11.85 19.37
C ALA A 166 0.65 -10.78 20.04
N CYS A 167 0.13 -11.09 21.23
CA CYS A 167 -0.67 -10.18 22.05
C CYS A 167 0.13 -8.95 22.55
N VAL A 168 1.45 -9.05 22.61
CA VAL A 168 2.40 -8.00 23.03
C VAL A 168 3.67 -8.03 22.17
N ASN A 169 4.53 -7.01 22.30
CA ASN A 169 5.93 -7.12 21.86
C ASN A 169 6.69 -8.02 22.84
N GLY A 170 7.66 -8.79 22.35
CA GLY A 170 8.45 -9.67 23.23
C GLY A 170 9.40 -10.59 22.48
N VAL A 171 9.90 -11.62 23.17
CA VAL A 171 10.78 -12.66 22.63
C VAL A 171 10.17 -14.04 22.90
N ILE A 172 10.18 -14.91 21.88
CA ILE A 172 9.77 -16.30 22.05
C ILE A 172 10.84 -17.02 22.87
N VAL A 173 10.49 -17.49 24.05
CA VAL A 173 11.42 -18.13 25.00
C VAL A 173 11.39 -19.65 24.97
N GLU A 174 10.32 -20.25 24.44
CA GLU A 174 10.26 -21.68 24.14
C GLU A 174 9.27 -21.94 23.01
N LEU A 175 9.60 -22.87 22.11
CA LEU A 175 8.71 -23.35 21.06
C LEU A 175 8.70 -24.88 21.01
N ARG A 176 7.52 -25.48 21.17
CA ARG A 176 7.32 -26.94 21.09
C ARG A 176 6.61 -27.29 19.80
N HIS A 177 7.26 -28.11 18.97
CA HIS A 177 6.70 -28.74 17.78
C HIS A 177 6.92 -30.26 17.91
N ARG A 178 5.93 -30.98 18.46
CA ARG A 178 6.08 -32.40 18.89
C ARG A 178 4.77 -33.17 18.71
N SER A 179 4.85 -34.49 18.57
CA SER A 179 3.67 -35.37 18.53
C SER A 179 2.82 -35.34 19.80
N SER A 180 3.37 -34.88 20.93
CA SER A 180 2.64 -34.66 22.19
C SER A 180 1.83 -33.36 22.24
N GLY A 181 1.79 -32.59 21.14
CA GLY A 181 1.17 -31.27 21.06
C GLY A 181 2.16 -30.14 20.82
N ASN A 182 1.65 -29.06 20.23
CA ASN A 182 2.40 -27.86 19.86
C ASN A 182 2.04 -26.68 20.77
N SER A 183 3.04 -25.89 21.14
CA SER A 183 2.86 -24.71 22.01
C SER A 183 3.98 -23.68 21.84
N LEU A 184 3.68 -22.42 22.10
CA LEU A 184 4.61 -21.30 22.02
C LEU A 184 4.53 -20.44 23.30
N TYR A 185 5.68 -20.04 23.83
CA TYR A 185 5.80 -19.24 25.04
C TYR A 185 6.50 -17.92 24.71
N LEU A 186 5.75 -16.81 24.83
CA LEU A 186 6.22 -15.45 24.57
C LEU A 186 6.53 -14.77 25.91
N ARG A 187 7.76 -14.32 26.12
CA ARG A 187 8.07 -13.36 27.19
C ARG A 187 7.86 -11.95 26.64
N GLY A 188 6.91 -11.22 27.20
CA GLY A 188 6.64 -9.83 26.82
C GLY A 188 7.79 -8.90 27.21
N ASP A 189 7.85 -7.75 26.54
CA ASP A 189 8.71 -6.62 26.94
C ASP A 189 8.35 -6.06 28.33
N ASP A 190 7.18 -6.44 28.86
CA ASP A 190 6.71 -6.12 30.20
C ASP A 190 7.12 -7.16 31.27
N GLY A 191 7.93 -8.17 30.89
CA GLY A 191 8.45 -9.20 31.79
C GLY A 191 7.53 -10.40 32.05
N TRP A 192 6.26 -10.32 31.64
CA TRP A 192 5.26 -11.39 31.81
C TRP A 192 5.37 -12.45 30.72
N TYR A 193 4.81 -13.64 30.96
CA TYR A 193 4.70 -14.69 29.96
C TYR A 193 3.28 -14.82 29.42
N TYR A 194 3.19 -15.03 28.11
CA TYR A 194 1.94 -15.24 27.37
C TYR A 194 2.08 -16.56 26.61
N CYS A 195 1.25 -17.55 26.96
CA CYS A 195 1.42 -18.94 26.53
C CYS A 195 0.29 -19.34 25.58
N TYR A 196 0.66 -19.97 24.46
CA TYR A 196 -0.25 -20.38 23.39
C TYR A 196 -0.14 -21.90 23.24
N LEU A 197 -1.18 -22.64 23.60
CA LEU A 197 -1.23 -24.10 23.58
C LEU A 197 -2.33 -24.58 22.61
N HIS A 198 -2.27 -25.86 22.21
CA HIS A 198 -3.12 -26.46 21.17
C HIS A 198 -2.95 -25.79 19.79
N ILE A 199 -1.70 -25.43 19.48
CA ILE A 199 -1.33 -24.94 18.14
C ILE A 199 -1.55 -26.06 17.11
N ASN A 200 -2.04 -25.72 15.91
CA ASN A 200 -2.39 -26.67 14.87
C ASN A 200 -1.30 -27.72 14.58
N ASN A 201 -1.73 -28.97 14.35
CA ASN A 201 -0.92 -30.10 13.91
C ASN A 201 -1.44 -30.73 12.61
N ASP A 202 -2.49 -30.20 11.98
CA ASP A 202 -3.11 -30.84 10.81
C ASP A 202 -2.80 -30.17 9.47
N THR A 203 -2.96 -30.94 8.40
CA THR A 203 -3.17 -30.39 7.07
C THR A 203 -4.49 -29.58 7.04
N PRO A 204 -4.52 -28.35 6.46
CA PRO A 204 -5.74 -27.53 6.40
C PRO A 204 -6.93 -28.27 5.79
N GLY A 205 -8.04 -28.32 6.53
CA GLY A 205 -9.26 -29.05 6.14
C GLY A 205 -9.25 -30.55 6.48
N THR A 206 -8.29 -31.01 7.28
CA THR A 206 -8.18 -32.39 7.75
C THR A 206 -8.03 -32.46 9.27
N ASP A 207 -7.95 -33.69 9.77
CA ASP A 207 -7.72 -34.08 11.16
C ASP A 207 -6.73 -35.26 11.10
N ASP A 208 -5.50 -34.96 10.65
CA ASP A 208 -4.50 -35.92 10.16
C ASP A 208 -3.25 -36.03 11.05
N GLY A 209 -3.08 -35.11 12.01
CA GLY A 209 -1.93 -35.07 12.91
C GLY A 209 -0.57 -34.99 12.21
N ALA A 210 -0.52 -34.61 10.92
CA ALA A 210 0.69 -34.67 10.09
C ALA A 210 1.84 -33.75 10.57
N ASN A 211 1.52 -32.84 11.48
CA ASN A 211 2.39 -31.98 12.27
C ASN A 211 3.50 -31.31 11.47
N ARG A 212 3.10 -30.56 10.43
CA ARG A 212 4.04 -29.83 9.58
C ARG A 212 4.26 -28.43 10.15
N TYR A 213 5.52 -28.04 10.32
CA TYR A 213 5.90 -26.77 10.92
C TYR A 213 5.23 -25.55 10.27
N SER A 214 5.11 -25.54 8.93
CA SER A 214 4.48 -24.47 8.16
C SER A 214 2.95 -24.40 8.27
N GLN A 215 2.32 -25.43 8.85
CA GLN A 215 0.89 -25.48 9.17
C GLN A 215 0.65 -25.24 10.67
N ALA A 216 1.67 -25.39 11.52
CA ALA A 216 1.62 -25.06 12.94
C ALA A 216 1.97 -23.58 13.21
N PHE A 217 3.09 -23.10 12.65
CA PHE A 217 3.72 -21.83 13.01
C PHE A 217 3.77 -20.82 11.85
N GLY A 218 3.82 -19.55 12.20
CA GLY A 218 4.01 -18.44 11.26
C GLY A 218 5.41 -18.44 10.63
N PRO A 219 5.57 -17.85 9.42
CA PRO A 219 6.88 -17.78 8.77
C PRO A 219 7.92 -17.02 9.60
N GLY A 220 9.08 -17.64 9.83
CA GLY A 220 10.20 -17.04 10.58
C GLY A 220 10.03 -17.04 12.10
N ILE A 221 8.99 -17.69 12.62
CA ILE A 221 8.79 -17.93 14.05
C ILE A 221 9.72 -19.06 14.49
N ALA A 222 10.48 -18.85 15.57
CA ALA A 222 11.39 -19.81 16.21
C ALA A 222 11.70 -19.34 17.64
N GLU A 223 12.32 -20.19 18.46
CA GLU A 223 12.85 -19.79 19.77
C GLU A 223 13.94 -18.71 19.63
N GLY A 224 13.99 -17.75 20.55
CA GLY A 224 14.87 -16.59 20.50
C GLY A 224 14.42 -15.46 19.56
N VAL A 225 13.39 -15.66 18.73
CA VAL A 225 12.89 -14.63 17.81
C VAL A 225 12.15 -13.55 18.58
N ARG A 226 12.58 -12.28 18.38
CA ARG A 226 11.84 -11.10 18.82
C ARG A 226 10.64 -10.86 17.91
N VAL A 227 9.46 -10.71 18.51
CA VAL A 227 8.19 -10.47 17.82
C VAL A 227 7.58 -9.14 18.25
N LYS A 228 6.78 -8.53 17.38
CA LYS A 228 5.98 -7.34 17.74
C LYS A 228 4.50 -7.71 17.91
N LYS A 229 3.77 -6.95 18.71
CA LYS A 229 2.31 -7.02 18.85
C LYS A 229 1.66 -7.02 17.45
N GLY A 230 0.76 -7.97 17.20
CA GLY A 230 0.12 -8.19 15.89
C GLY A 230 0.85 -9.16 14.95
N GLN A 231 2.10 -9.54 15.21
CA GLN A 231 2.83 -10.49 14.37
C GLN A 231 2.19 -11.90 14.42
N HIS A 232 2.01 -12.52 13.26
CA HIS A 232 1.49 -13.88 13.13
C HIS A 232 2.47 -14.90 13.71
N LEU A 233 2.05 -15.59 14.77
CA LEU A 233 2.84 -16.56 15.53
C LEU A 233 2.57 -18.00 15.08
N ALA A 234 1.30 -18.36 14.96
CA ALA A 234 0.86 -19.75 14.81
C ALA A 234 -0.60 -19.82 14.35
N TYR A 235 -1.11 -21.05 14.21
CA TYR A 235 -2.50 -21.32 13.89
C TYR A 235 -3.22 -22.06 15.04
N VAL A 236 -4.49 -21.75 15.24
CA VAL A 236 -5.41 -22.50 16.12
C VAL A 236 -5.57 -23.92 15.59
N GLY A 237 -5.50 -24.90 16.48
CA GLY A 237 -5.98 -26.26 16.27
C GLY A 237 -6.36 -26.89 17.60
N ASP A 238 -5.98 -28.14 17.78
CA ASP A 238 -6.40 -29.04 18.87
C ASP A 238 -5.26 -29.96 19.33
N SER A 239 -4.02 -29.70 18.90
CA SER A 239 -2.91 -30.64 19.11
C SER A 239 -2.68 -31.11 20.55
N GLY A 240 -2.33 -32.39 20.68
CA GLY A 240 -1.93 -32.99 21.95
C GLY A 240 -3.13 -33.49 22.75
N ASN A 241 -3.33 -33.03 23.99
CA ASN A 241 -4.45 -33.51 24.81
C ASN A 241 -5.81 -32.86 24.48
N ALA A 242 -5.91 -32.10 23.38
CA ALA A 242 -7.16 -31.55 22.86
C ALA A 242 -7.60 -32.21 21.53
N GLU A 243 -6.87 -33.21 21.02
CA GLU A 243 -7.03 -33.76 19.66
C GLU A 243 -8.47 -34.22 19.33
N ALA A 244 -9.22 -34.65 20.36
CA ALA A 244 -10.61 -35.11 20.23
C ALA A 244 -11.63 -34.08 20.74
N SER A 245 -11.33 -32.78 20.64
CA SER A 245 -12.15 -31.67 21.15
C SER A 245 -12.36 -30.57 20.11
N VAL A 246 -12.96 -29.43 20.49
CA VAL A 246 -13.15 -28.32 19.56
C VAL A 246 -11.84 -27.55 19.37
N PRO A 247 -11.49 -27.11 18.14
CA PRO A 247 -10.30 -26.29 17.91
C PRO A 247 -10.31 -25.01 18.74
N GLN A 248 -9.23 -24.78 19.47
CA GLN A 248 -9.16 -23.73 20.49
C GLN A 248 -7.70 -23.36 20.79
N CYS A 249 -7.45 -22.09 21.10
CA CYS A 249 -6.17 -21.69 21.71
C CYS A 249 -6.34 -21.74 23.22
N HIS A 250 -5.66 -22.67 23.89
CA HIS A 250 -5.52 -22.55 25.34
C HIS A 250 -4.49 -21.45 25.64
N PHE A 251 -4.95 -20.36 26.23
CA PHE A 251 -4.19 -19.14 26.43
C PHE A 251 -3.96 -18.85 27.92
N GLU A 252 -2.70 -18.76 28.33
CA GLU A 252 -2.30 -18.43 29.70
C GLU A 252 -1.57 -17.09 29.76
N ILE A 253 -1.71 -16.40 30.90
CA ILE A 253 -0.85 -15.29 31.30
C ILE A 253 -0.16 -15.73 32.60
N ARG A 254 1.18 -15.60 32.68
CA ARG A 254 1.96 -15.96 33.87
C ARG A 254 2.86 -14.81 34.33
N MET A 255 3.01 -14.69 35.66
CA MET A 255 3.79 -13.62 36.32
C MET A 255 5.28 -13.65 35.94
N PRO A 256 6.03 -12.55 36.14
CA PRO A 256 7.47 -12.53 35.91
C PRO A 256 8.21 -13.55 36.78
N ASN A 257 9.07 -14.35 36.14
CA ASN A 257 9.98 -15.31 36.77
C ASN A 257 11.12 -15.62 35.75
N ALA A 258 12.25 -16.18 36.18
CA ALA A 258 13.34 -16.55 35.25
C ALA A 258 12.93 -17.64 34.23
N ARG A 259 11.94 -18.47 34.58
CA ARG A 259 11.44 -19.61 33.79
C ARG A 259 9.92 -19.60 33.79
N TRP A 260 9.29 -19.67 32.61
CA TRP A 260 7.83 -19.60 32.49
C TRP A 260 7.11 -20.76 33.20
N TYR A 261 7.71 -21.96 33.21
CA TYR A 261 7.14 -23.14 33.87
C TYR A 261 7.24 -23.10 35.40
N ASN A 262 8.01 -22.14 35.94
CA ASN A 262 8.05 -21.79 37.36
C ASN A 262 7.11 -20.60 37.67
N ALA A 263 6.56 -19.91 36.67
CA ALA A 263 5.75 -18.72 36.85
C ALA A 263 4.29 -19.08 37.21
N ALA A 264 3.75 -18.38 38.21
CA ALA A 264 2.35 -18.48 38.58
C ALA A 264 1.47 -18.00 37.42
N ALA A 265 0.55 -18.85 36.98
CA ALA A 265 -0.54 -18.42 36.11
C ALA A 265 -1.46 -17.43 36.85
N VAL A 266 -2.11 -16.53 36.11
CA VAL A 266 -3.15 -15.63 36.59
C VAL A 266 -4.42 -15.78 35.75
N ASN A 267 -5.56 -15.32 36.26
CA ASN A 267 -6.80 -15.37 35.51
C ASN A 267 -6.76 -14.41 34.30
N ALA A 268 -6.63 -14.96 33.09
CA ALA A 268 -6.51 -14.17 31.86
C ALA A 268 -7.79 -13.40 31.49
N THR A 269 -8.96 -13.74 32.04
CA THR A 269 -10.25 -13.08 31.74
C THR A 269 -10.16 -11.56 31.84
N TYR A 270 -9.58 -11.04 32.93
CA TYR A 270 -9.48 -9.60 33.19
C TYR A 270 -8.71 -8.82 32.11
N SER A 271 -7.71 -9.48 31.50
CA SER A 271 -6.91 -8.94 30.38
C SER A 271 -7.60 -9.15 29.03
N LEU A 272 -8.22 -10.31 28.81
CA LEU A 272 -8.95 -10.64 27.57
C LEU A 272 -10.17 -9.71 27.35
N ASP A 273 -10.92 -9.40 28.41
CA ASP A 273 -12.06 -8.47 28.38
C ASP A 273 -11.67 -7.04 28.00
N ARG A 274 -10.40 -6.66 28.21
CA ARG A 274 -9.86 -5.31 28.00
C ARG A 274 -8.90 -5.24 26.80
N ALA A 275 -8.68 -6.34 26.12
CA ALA A 275 -7.68 -6.43 25.06
C ALA A 275 -8.10 -5.64 23.82
N GLU A 276 -7.14 -5.00 23.16
CA GLU A 276 -7.35 -4.39 21.85
C GLU A 276 -7.76 -5.47 20.83
N ALA A 277 -8.68 -5.16 19.90
CA ALA A 277 -9.10 -6.10 18.88
C ALA A 277 -7.91 -6.59 18.01
N ALA A 278 -7.86 -7.91 17.76
CA ALA A 278 -6.78 -8.57 17.02
C ALA A 278 -6.60 -8.04 15.58
N ARG A 279 -5.35 -7.73 15.20
CA ARG A 279 -4.96 -7.22 13.86
C ARG A 279 -3.57 -7.71 13.45
N GLU A 280 -3.39 -8.06 12.17
CA GLU A 280 -2.11 -8.61 11.68
C GLU A 280 -1.03 -7.56 11.41
N GLY A 281 0.22 -7.98 11.68
CA GLY A 281 1.47 -7.37 11.25
C GLY A 281 2.31 -6.82 12.40
N PRO A 282 3.65 -6.88 12.33
CA PRO A 282 4.53 -6.16 13.22
C PRO A 282 4.48 -4.66 12.92
N GLN A 283 3.45 -3.98 13.46
CA GLN A 283 2.99 -2.65 13.04
C GLN A 283 4.14 -1.70 12.66
N VAL A 284 4.17 -1.32 11.38
CA VAL A 284 4.95 -0.16 10.93
C VAL A 284 4.34 1.10 11.57
N PRO A 285 5.13 2.16 11.82
CA PRO A 285 4.62 3.34 12.51
C PRO A 285 3.40 3.94 11.80
N PRO A 286 2.32 4.35 12.50
CA PRO A 286 1.08 4.81 11.88
C PRO A 286 1.25 5.91 10.81
N GLU A 287 2.22 6.80 11.01
CA GLU A 287 2.58 7.87 10.06
C GLU A 287 3.06 7.37 8.70
N THR A 288 3.45 6.09 8.59
CA THR A 288 3.69 5.40 7.32
C THR A 288 2.48 5.53 6.40
N PHE A 289 1.26 5.44 6.95
CA PHE A 289 0.00 5.38 6.22
C PHE A 289 -0.66 6.73 5.94
N LYS A 290 0.03 7.85 6.23
CA LYS A 290 -0.47 9.21 6.00
C LYS A 290 -1.21 9.35 4.65
N PRO A 291 -2.38 10.03 4.63
CA PRO A 291 -3.03 10.75 5.75
C PRO A 291 -3.74 9.87 6.80
N TRP A 292 -3.79 8.54 6.64
CA TRP A 292 -4.38 7.63 7.62
C TRP A 292 -3.38 7.11 8.66
N SER A 293 -3.89 6.46 9.71
CA SER A 293 -3.11 5.79 10.76
C SER A 293 -2.93 4.28 10.55
N SER A 294 -3.47 3.70 9.47
CA SER A 294 -3.43 2.25 9.21
C SER A 294 -3.56 1.92 7.72
N ALA A 295 -3.14 0.71 7.33
CA ALA A 295 -3.15 0.27 5.93
C ALA A 295 -4.56 0.12 5.33
N ASP A 296 -5.54 -0.38 6.08
CA ASP A 296 -6.90 -0.67 5.58
C ASP A 296 -7.57 0.50 4.83
N PRO A 297 -7.71 1.71 5.42
CA PRO A 297 -8.34 2.83 4.73
C PRO A 297 -7.52 3.32 3.52
N LEU A 298 -6.18 3.30 3.61
CA LEU A 298 -5.30 3.57 2.48
C LEU A 298 -5.60 2.59 1.33
N ILE A 299 -5.58 1.28 1.58
CA ILE A 299 -5.84 0.24 0.56
C ILE A 299 -7.21 0.48 -0.09
N ARG A 300 -8.27 0.64 0.71
CA ARG A 300 -9.63 0.92 0.21
C ARG A 300 -9.67 2.14 -0.70
N ARG A 301 -9.00 3.24 -0.30
CA ARG A 301 -8.96 4.47 -1.07
C ARG A 301 -8.19 4.31 -2.38
N GLN A 302 -7.03 3.65 -2.38
CA GLN A 302 -6.24 3.46 -3.62
C GLN A 302 -6.93 2.55 -4.63
N TYR A 303 -7.69 1.54 -4.18
CA TYR A 303 -8.55 0.75 -5.07
C TYR A 303 -9.65 1.59 -5.74
N SER A 304 -10.22 2.56 -5.01
CA SER A 304 -11.20 3.52 -5.56
C SER A 304 -10.53 4.50 -6.55
N ASP A 305 -9.50 5.22 -6.11
CA ASP A 305 -8.89 6.31 -6.86
C ASP A 305 -8.22 5.80 -8.15
N LEU A 306 -7.29 4.84 -8.05
CA LEU A 306 -6.46 4.39 -9.17
C LEU A 306 -7.14 3.32 -10.03
N LEU A 307 -7.93 2.43 -9.45
CA LEU A 307 -8.55 1.28 -10.16
C LEU A 307 -10.06 1.41 -10.39
N GLY A 308 -10.74 2.32 -9.68
CA GLY A 308 -12.17 2.57 -9.87
C GLY A 308 -13.11 1.49 -9.31
N ARG A 309 -12.69 0.77 -8.26
CA ARG A 309 -13.47 -0.34 -7.69
C ARG A 309 -13.23 -0.51 -6.19
N THR A 310 -14.12 -1.23 -5.51
CA THR A 310 -13.96 -1.56 -4.09
C THR A 310 -12.90 -2.63 -3.87
N ALA A 311 -12.08 -2.48 -2.82
CA ALA A 311 -11.20 -3.55 -2.34
C ALA A 311 -12.02 -4.71 -1.75
N THR A 312 -11.75 -5.95 -2.16
CA THR A 312 -12.35 -7.15 -1.56
C THR A 312 -11.66 -7.52 -0.24
N ALA A 313 -12.27 -8.37 0.59
CA ALA A 313 -11.63 -8.88 1.80
C ALA A 313 -10.28 -9.58 1.52
N ALA A 314 -10.17 -10.31 0.41
CA ALA A 314 -8.91 -10.91 -0.03
C ALA A 314 -7.86 -9.86 -0.41
N ASN A 315 -8.25 -8.75 -1.05
CA ASN A 315 -7.32 -7.65 -1.35
C ASN A 315 -6.82 -6.97 -0.07
N LEU A 316 -7.70 -6.75 0.91
CA LEU A 316 -7.35 -6.15 2.20
C LEU A 316 -6.40 -7.05 2.99
N SER A 317 -6.67 -8.36 3.05
CA SER A 317 -5.77 -9.32 3.71
C SER A 317 -4.40 -9.39 3.02
N TYR A 318 -4.36 -9.44 1.69
CA TYR A 318 -3.10 -9.49 0.93
C TYR A 318 -2.26 -8.22 1.11
N TRP A 319 -2.81 -7.04 0.84
CA TRP A 319 -2.05 -5.79 0.96
C TRP A 319 -1.81 -5.40 2.40
N GLY A 320 -2.77 -5.59 3.31
CA GLY A 320 -2.59 -5.35 4.74
C GLY A 320 -1.46 -6.20 5.31
N GLY A 321 -1.38 -7.48 4.93
CA GLY A 321 -0.28 -8.35 5.31
C GLY A 321 1.09 -7.86 4.83
N LEU A 322 1.20 -7.35 3.60
CA LEU A 322 2.46 -6.81 3.06
C LEU A 322 2.84 -5.44 3.65
N LEU A 323 1.86 -4.55 3.82
CA LEU A 323 2.04 -3.18 4.30
C LEU A 323 2.30 -3.15 5.82
N ASN A 324 1.48 -3.82 6.63
CA ASN A 324 1.65 -3.86 8.09
C ASN A 324 2.91 -4.62 8.53
N SER A 325 3.49 -5.46 7.66
CA SER A 325 4.76 -6.13 7.92
C SER A 325 5.98 -5.40 7.33
N GLY A 326 5.80 -4.25 6.68
CA GLY A 326 6.87 -3.53 5.99
C GLY A 326 7.50 -4.26 4.80
N LYS A 327 6.91 -5.37 4.34
CA LYS A 327 7.39 -6.10 3.13
C LYS A 327 7.14 -5.33 1.84
N ARG A 328 6.24 -4.34 1.89
CA ARG A 328 6.02 -3.35 0.84
C ARG A 328 5.69 -1.99 1.46
N SER A 329 6.10 -0.92 0.80
CA SER A 329 5.75 0.46 1.17
C SER A 329 4.38 0.86 0.61
N PRO A 330 3.66 1.81 1.25
CA PRO A 330 2.46 2.45 0.69
C PRO A 330 2.63 2.92 -0.76
N GLN A 331 3.74 3.63 -1.04
CA GLN A 331 4.02 4.18 -2.35
C GLN A 331 4.31 3.10 -3.41
N SER A 332 4.95 1.97 -3.03
CA SER A 332 5.18 0.84 -3.93
C SER A 332 3.88 0.13 -4.30
N MET A 333 2.89 0.07 -3.39
CA MET A 333 1.54 -0.38 -3.73
C MET A 333 0.84 0.61 -4.69
N MET A 334 0.94 1.91 -4.45
CA MET A 334 0.33 2.94 -5.30
C MET A 334 0.92 2.97 -6.71
N ALA A 335 2.25 2.89 -6.83
CA ALA A 335 2.93 2.77 -8.13
C ALA A 335 2.51 1.49 -8.85
N TYR A 336 2.46 0.35 -8.15
CA TYR A 336 1.98 -0.91 -8.72
C TYR A 336 0.54 -0.83 -9.26
N PHE A 337 -0.35 -0.06 -8.62
CA PHE A 337 -1.69 0.19 -9.17
C PHE A 337 -1.66 1.15 -10.36
N ALA A 338 -0.92 2.26 -10.27
CA ALA A 338 -0.82 3.26 -11.34
C ALA A 338 -0.22 2.66 -12.63
N GLU A 339 0.82 1.82 -12.52
CA GLU A 339 1.49 1.13 -13.62
C GLU A 339 0.78 -0.17 -14.06
N SER A 340 -0.33 -0.55 -13.42
CA SER A 340 -1.04 -1.80 -13.73
C SER A 340 -1.74 -1.75 -15.10
N GLN A 341 -1.86 -2.91 -15.75
CA GLN A 341 -2.64 -3.05 -16.99
C GLN A 341 -4.11 -2.64 -16.81
N GLU A 342 -4.69 -2.85 -15.62
CA GLU A 342 -6.05 -2.40 -15.29
C GLU A 342 -6.16 -0.87 -15.29
N CYS A 343 -5.18 -0.17 -14.72
CA CYS A 343 -5.13 1.29 -14.78
C CYS A 343 -4.88 1.78 -16.21
N ASP A 344 -4.04 1.09 -16.99
CA ASP A 344 -3.74 1.50 -18.35
C ASP A 344 -4.94 1.39 -19.31
N ASP A 345 -5.65 0.26 -19.32
CA ASP A 345 -6.79 0.00 -20.22
C ASP A 345 -8.09 0.74 -19.82
N LYS A 346 -8.10 1.36 -18.64
CA LYS A 346 -9.21 2.16 -18.12
C LYS A 346 -8.85 3.64 -18.05
N THR A 347 -7.90 4.00 -17.19
CA THR A 347 -7.62 5.39 -16.81
C THR A 347 -6.66 6.07 -17.79
N HIS A 348 -5.47 5.49 -18.06
CA HIS A 348 -4.55 6.07 -19.05
C HIS A 348 -5.16 6.11 -20.45
N ALA A 349 -5.89 5.05 -20.85
CA ALA A 349 -6.50 4.99 -22.17
C ALA A 349 -7.51 6.13 -22.44
N VAL A 350 -8.26 6.59 -21.42
CA VAL A 350 -9.14 7.77 -21.56
C VAL A 350 -8.33 9.07 -21.70
N ALA A 351 -7.28 9.26 -20.89
CA ALA A 351 -6.40 10.43 -21.01
C ALA A 351 -5.69 10.47 -22.39
N ARG A 352 -5.24 9.32 -22.91
CA ARG A 352 -4.68 9.21 -24.27
C ARG A 352 -5.69 9.49 -25.39
N LEU A 353 -7.00 9.27 -25.16
CA LEU A 353 -8.02 9.68 -26.13
C LEU A 353 -8.14 11.21 -26.21
N TYR A 354 -8.12 11.91 -25.09
CA TYR A 354 -8.10 13.38 -25.09
C TYR A 354 -6.88 13.92 -25.85
N GLN A 355 -5.69 13.40 -25.56
CA GLN A 355 -4.47 13.82 -26.26
C GLN A 355 -4.57 13.53 -27.77
N ALA A 356 -5.03 12.34 -28.17
CA ALA A 356 -5.14 11.97 -29.58
C ALA A 356 -6.20 12.80 -30.34
N PHE A 357 -7.41 12.93 -29.78
CA PHE A 357 -8.52 13.62 -30.46
C PHE A 357 -8.39 15.14 -30.42
N PHE A 358 -7.91 15.70 -29.31
CA PHE A 358 -8.05 17.12 -29.03
C PHE A 358 -6.71 17.85 -28.92
N LEU A 359 -5.59 17.13 -28.95
CA LEU A 359 -4.24 17.69 -28.77
C LEU A 359 -4.07 18.44 -27.45
N ARG A 360 -4.83 18.05 -26.43
CA ARG A 360 -4.82 18.62 -25.08
C ARG A 360 -5.01 17.54 -24.03
N ARG A 361 -4.54 17.83 -22.82
CA ARG A 361 -4.95 17.13 -21.61
C ARG A 361 -6.48 17.28 -21.41
N PRO A 362 -7.15 16.31 -20.78
CA PRO A 362 -8.51 16.54 -20.32
C PRO A 362 -8.55 17.66 -19.29
N ASP A 363 -9.70 18.30 -19.18
CA ASP A 363 -10.18 19.01 -18.00
C ASP A 363 -10.60 17.99 -16.91
N TYR A 364 -10.66 18.40 -15.64
CA TYR A 364 -10.90 17.44 -14.54
C TYR A 364 -12.28 16.77 -14.63
N ASP A 365 -13.35 17.56 -14.81
CA ASP A 365 -14.73 17.07 -14.89
C ASP A 365 -14.92 16.09 -16.06
N GLY A 366 -14.35 16.43 -17.23
CA GLY A 366 -14.34 15.54 -18.40
C GLY A 366 -13.52 14.26 -18.17
N PHE A 367 -12.37 14.35 -17.50
CA PHE A 367 -11.59 13.18 -17.09
C PHE A 367 -12.42 12.27 -16.18
N GLU A 368 -12.97 12.80 -15.08
CA GLU A 368 -13.77 12.05 -14.11
C GLU A 368 -14.98 11.36 -14.78
N TYR A 369 -15.75 12.11 -15.58
CA TYR A 369 -16.91 11.59 -16.31
C TYR A 369 -16.57 10.40 -17.22
N TRP A 370 -15.50 10.52 -18.03
CA TRP A 370 -15.15 9.47 -18.98
C TRP A 370 -14.42 8.28 -18.34
N ILE A 371 -13.58 8.49 -17.31
CA ILE A 371 -13.02 7.35 -16.56
C ILE A 371 -14.12 6.63 -15.78
N GLY A 372 -15.10 7.34 -15.22
CA GLY A 372 -16.24 6.75 -14.52
C GLY A 372 -17.04 5.82 -15.44
N ARG A 373 -17.41 6.31 -16.64
CA ARG A 373 -18.04 5.48 -17.68
C ARG A 373 -17.17 4.28 -18.08
N ARG A 374 -15.87 4.49 -18.33
CA ARG A 374 -14.94 3.43 -18.74
C ARG A 374 -14.77 2.35 -17.66
N ARG A 375 -14.67 2.75 -16.40
CA ARG A 375 -14.59 1.88 -15.20
C ARG A 375 -15.89 1.11 -14.99
N GLY A 376 -17.04 1.74 -15.25
CA GLY A 376 -18.38 1.12 -15.32
C GLY A 376 -18.64 0.22 -16.54
N GLY A 377 -17.61 -0.15 -17.31
CA GLY A 377 -17.73 -1.10 -18.43
C GLY A 377 -18.08 -0.50 -19.78
N TYR A 378 -18.25 0.83 -19.90
CA TYR A 378 -18.55 1.46 -21.18
C TYR A 378 -17.40 1.22 -22.19
N PRO A 379 -17.68 0.77 -23.44
CA PRO A 379 -16.62 0.45 -24.40
C PRO A 379 -15.81 1.69 -24.79
N ILE A 380 -14.48 1.55 -24.85
CA ILE A 380 -13.59 2.66 -25.24
C ILE A 380 -13.85 3.16 -26.67
N THR A 381 -14.32 2.28 -27.57
CA THR A 381 -14.79 2.65 -28.91
C THR A 381 -16.03 3.55 -28.86
N ALA A 382 -16.99 3.28 -27.97
CA ALA A 382 -18.17 4.12 -27.79
C ALA A 382 -17.85 5.49 -27.18
N ILE A 383 -16.80 5.59 -26.35
CA ILE A 383 -16.23 6.87 -25.89
C ILE A 383 -15.62 7.61 -27.09
N ALA A 384 -14.77 6.95 -27.86
CA ALA A 384 -14.09 7.52 -29.02
C ALA A 384 -15.07 7.96 -30.14
N ASP A 385 -16.16 7.25 -30.35
CA ASP A 385 -17.23 7.66 -31.28
C ASP A 385 -18.03 8.85 -30.76
N ALA A 386 -18.16 9.02 -29.43
CA ALA A 386 -18.72 10.24 -28.85
C ALA A 386 -17.77 11.43 -29.04
N PHE A 387 -16.45 11.23 -28.88
CA PHE A 387 -15.45 12.26 -29.14
C PHE A 387 -15.43 12.64 -30.63
N ALA A 388 -15.53 11.66 -31.54
CA ALA A 388 -15.59 11.89 -32.99
C ALA A 388 -16.81 12.69 -33.45
N ARG A 389 -17.89 12.73 -32.64
CA ARG A 389 -19.09 13.54 -32.87
C ARG A 389 -19.07 14.90 -32.17
N SER A 390 -18.04 15.21 -31.37
CA SER A 390 -17.99 16.47 -30.64
C SER A 390 -17.72 17.65 -31.60
N PRO A 391 -18.25 18.86 -31.31
CA PRO A 391 -17.89 20.06 -32.05
C PRO A 391 -16.38 20.30 -32.06
N GLU A 392 -15.70 19.96 -30.97
CA GLU A 392 -14.23 20.07 -30.87
C GLU A 392 -13.50 19.16 -31.88
N PHE A 393 -13.96 17.93 -32.12
CA PHE A 393 -13.39 17.07 -33.17
C PHE A 393 -13.73 17.59 -34.57
N VAL A 394 -14.99 17.96 -34.80
CA VAL A 394 -15.45 18.49 -36.10
C VAL A 394 -14.69 19.75 -36.49
N ASN A 395 -14.42 20.66 -35.55
CA ASN A 395 -13.65 21.88 -35.81
C ASN A 395 -12.17 21.61 -36.13
N ARG A 396 -11.59 20.51 -35.63
CA ARG A 396 -10.15 20.17 -35.80
C ARG A 396 -9.87 19.27 -37.00
N TYR A 397 -10.77 18.37 -37.35
CA TYR A 397 -10.60 17.42 -38.46
C TYR A 397 -11.57 17.63 -39.63
N GLY A 398 -12.62 18.46 -39.45
CA GLY A 398 -13.46 18.99 -40.52
C GLY A 398 -13.91 17.99 -41.59
N ARG A 399 -13.90 18.45 -42.84
CA ARG A 399 -14.29 17.70 -44.05
C ARG A 399 -13.07 17.04 -44.73
N LEU A 400 -12.04 16.65 -43.99
CA LEU A 400 -10.90 15.89 -44.54
C LEU A 400 -11.40 14.58 -45.18
N SER A 401 -10.81 14.17 -46.30
CA SER A 401 -10.99 12.80 -46.83
C SER A 401 -10.46 11.75 -45.84
N ASN A 402 -10.77 10.47 -46.05
CA ASN A 402 -10.22 9.41 -45.20
C ASN A 402 -8.69 9.36 -45.27
N GLU A 403 -8.13 9.51 -46.46
CA GLU A 403 -6.69 9.58 -46.67
C GLU A 403 -6.04 10.79 -45.95
N GLN A 404 -6.61 11.99 -46.10
CA GLN A 404 -6.11 13.21 -45.45
C GLN A 404 -6.28 13.15 -43.92
N PHE A 405 -7.32 12.48 -43.44
CA PHE A 405 -7.52 12.23 -42.01
C PHE A 405 -6.43 11.29 -41.48
N VAL A 406 -6.08 10.22 -42.20
CA VAL A 406 -4.97 9.32 -41.83
C VAL A 406 -3.65 10.07 -41.75
N ASP A 407 -3.29 10.86 -42.77
CA ASP A 407 -2.07 11.70 -42.73
C ASP A 407 -2.05 12.63 -41.51
N ARG A 408 -3.19 13.25 -41.20
CA ARG A 408 -3.31 14.16 -40.05
C ARG A 408 -3.13 13.45 -38.71
N ILE A 409 -3.68 12.24 -38.52
CA ILE A 409 -3.58 11.55 -37.22
C ILE A 409 -2.21 10.90 -36.99
N TYR A 410 -1.48 10.51 -38.05
CA TYR A 410 -0.07 10.14 -37.93
C TYR A 410 0.77 11.29 -37.36
N GLN A 411 0.60 12.50 -37.91
CA GLN A 411 1.30 13.69 -37.41
C GLN A 411 0.83 14.09 -36.00
N ASN A 412 -0.49 14.17 -35.77
CA ASN A 412 -1.07 14.63 -34.52
C ASN A 412 -0.80 13.67 -33.34
N VAL A 413 -0.92 12.36 -33.55
CA VAL A 413 -0.81 11.36 -32.47
C VAL A 413 0.61 10.84 -32.36
N LEU A 414 1.21 10.37 -33.45
CA LEU A 414 2.53 9.74 -33.42
C LEU A 414 3.66 10.78 -33.54
N GLY A 415 3.46 11.89 -34.24
CA GLY A 415 4.48 12.94 -34.44
C GLY A 415 5.38 12.68 -35.64
N ARG A 416 4.89 11.90 -36.62
CA ARG A 416 5.61 11.54 -37.84
C ARG A 416 4.65 11.46 -39.04
N SER A 417 5.20 11.43 -40.25
CA SER A 417 4.42 11.11 -41.44
C SER A 417 3.99 9.64 -41.46
N ALA A 418 2.88 9.37 -42.14
CA ALA A 418 2.47 8.01 -42.48
C ALA A 418 3.47 7.40 -43.48
N ASP A 419 3.85 6.14 -43.26
CA ASP A 419 4.44 5.30 -44.30
C ASP A 419 3.36 4.84 -45.29
N ALA A 420 3.74 4.52 -46.53
CA ALA A 420 2.79 4.21 -47.60
C ALA A 420 1.85 3.03 -47.25
N SER A 421 2.39 1.97 -46.66
CA SER A 421 1.64 0.76 -46.27
C SER A 421 0.65 1.03 -45.15
N GLY A 422 1.09 1.72 -44.08
CA GLY A 422 0.24 2.13 -42.98
C GLY A 422 -0.86 3.10 -43.41
N LYS A 423 -0.52 4.07 -44.28
CA LYS A 423 -1.48 4.99 -44.88
C LYS A 423 -2.57 4.25 -45.67
N GLN A 424 -2.16 3.35 -46.56
CA GLN A 424 -3.07 2.53 -47.36
C GLN A 424 -3.98 1.67 -46.46
N PHE A 425 -3.40 0.97 -45.47
CA PHE A 425 -4.14 0.11 -44.55
C PHE A 425 -5.24 0.87 -43.81
N TRP A 426 -4.91 2.01 -43.17
CA TRP A 426 -5.90 2.77 -42.40
C TRP A 426 -6.95 3.44 -43.28
N THR A 427 -6.58 3.91 -44.47
CA THR A 427 -7.52 4.47 -45.45
C THR A 427 -8.52 3.40 -45.88
N GLN A 428 -8.06 2.20 -46.27
CA GLN A 428 -8.93 1.07 -46.59
C GLN A 428 -9.85 0.64 -45.43
N LYS A 429 -9.42 0.73 -44.17
CA LYS A 429 -10.31 0.46 -43.02
C LYS A 429 -11.44 1.50 -42.93
N LEU A 430 -11.15 2.78 -43.15
CA LEU A 430 -12.15 3.86 -43.12
C LEU A 430 -13.11 3.76 -44.32
N ASP A 431 -12.61 3.48 -45.51
CA ASP A 431 -13.41 3.31 -46.73
C ASP A 431 -14.31 2.07 -46.63
N GLY A 432 -13.83 1.00 -45.97
CA GLY A 432 -14.62 -0.15 -45.56
C GLY A 432 -15.58 0.09 -44.38
N GLY A 433 -15.87 1.35 -44.03
CA GLY A 433 -16.90 1.73 -43.05
C GLY A 433 -16.47 1.74 -41.58
N ARG A 434 -15.18 1.56 -41.25
CA ARG A 434 -14.73 1.71 -39.85
C ARG A 434 -14.84 3.16 -39.40
N SER A 435 -15.38 3.40 -38.20
CA SER A 435 -15.47 4.76 -37.67
C SER A 435 -14.09 5.39 -37.43
N ARG A 436 -13.99 6.71 -37.65
CA ARG A 436 -12.80 7.49 -37.26
C ARG A 436 -12.52 7.36 -35.76
N GLY A 437 -13.56 7.24 -34.94
CA GLY A 437 -13.43 6.96 -33.51
C GLY A 437 -12.67 5.66 -33.24
N THR A 438 -13.06 4.56 -33.90
CA THR A 438 -12.39 3.26 -33.79
C THR A 438 -10.93 3.31 -34.29
N VAL A 439 -10.64 4.01 -35.39
CA VAL A 439 -9.25 4.18 -35.87
C VAL A 439 -8.42 4.95 -34.83
N MET A 440 -8.95 6.03 -34.27
CA MET A 440 -8.25 6.82 -33.26
C MET A 440 -7.95 6.03 -31.97
N VAL A 441 -8.83 5.10 -31.55
CA VAL A 441 -8.53 4.16 -30.44
C VAL A 441 -7.27 3.33 -30.73
N GLN A 442 -7.10 2.88 -31.97
CA GLN A 442 -5.96 2.05 -32.38
C GLN A 442 -4.65 2.86 -32.42
N PHE A 443 -4.69 4.11 -32.90
CA PHE A 443 -3.53 5.01 -32.82
C PHE A 443 -3.19 5.35 -31.37
N SER A 444 -4.19 5.75 -30.58
CA SER A 444 -4.05 6.17 -29.17
C SER A 444 -3.50 5.07 -28.25
N ASN A 445 -3.89 3.80 -28.47
CA ASN A 445 -3.39 2.66 -27.71
C ASN A 445 -2.33 1.82 -28.45
N SER A 446 -1.78 2.31 -29.57
CA SER A 446 -0.65 1.66 -30.24
C SER A 446 0.55 1.57 -29.28
N PRO A 447 1.42 0.54 -29.40
CA PRO A 447 2.64 0.45 -28.59
C PRO A 447 3.53 1.70 -28.72
N GLU A 448 3.61 2.28 -29.92
CA GLU A 448 4.33 3.52 -30.21
C GLU A 448 3.78 4.69 -29.39
N ASN A 449 2.46 4.93 -29.43
CA ASN A 449 1.85 6.03 -28.66
C ASN A 449 1.86 5.77 -27.16
N ARG A 450 1.69 4.52 -26.71
CA ARG A 450 1.78 4.13 -25.30
C ARG A 450 3.19 4.37 -24.73
N ALA A 451 4.24 4.11 -25.51
CA ALA A 451 5.62 4.41 -25.12
C ALA A 451 5.88 5.93 -25.08
N LYS A 452 5.50 6.66 -26.14
CA LYS A 452 5.65 8.12 -26.26
C LYS A 452 4.97 8.87 -25.11
N GLU A 453 3.71 8.55 -24.84
CA GLU A 453 2.89 9.25 -23.85
C GLU A 453 3.05 8.71 -22.42
N ARG A 454 3.89 7.68 -22.18
CA ARG A 454 3.97 6.96 -20.90
C ARG A 454 4.00 7.91 -19.70
N TRP A 455 4.98 8.81 -19.66
CA TRP A 455 5.19 9.67 -18.50
C TRP A 455 4.09 10.70 -18.32
N MET A 456 3.65 11.35 -19.41
CA MET A 456 2.50 12.26 -19.41
C MET A 456 1.26 11.62 -18.78
N MET A 457 0.96 10.38 -19.16
CA MET A 457 -0.22 9.67 -18.66
C MET A 457 -0.13 9.33 -17.17
N HIS A 458 1.06 8.98 -16.66
CA HIS A 458 1.25 8.75 -15.22
C HIS A 458 1.07 10.05 -14.42
N VAL A 459 1.55 11.20 -14.91
CA VAL A 459 1.34 12.49 -14.22
C VAL A 459 -0.15 12.88 -14.25
N VAL A 460 -0.80 12.83 -15.42
CA VAL A 460 -2.23 13.13 -15.55
C VAL A 460 -3.08 12.23 -14.66
N VAL A 461 -2.79 10.92 -14.58
CA VAL A 461 -3.53 9.99 -13.73
C VAL A 461 -3.23 10.18 -12.25
N ALA A 462 -1.99 10.44 -11.85
CA ALA A 462 -1.66 10.70 -10.45
C ALA A 462 -2.38 11.95 -9.93
N TYR A 463 -2.33 13.06 -10.67
CA TYR A 463 -3.04 14.29 -10.30
C TYR A 463 -4.56 14.12 -10.35
N GLY A 464 -5.09 13.56 -11.45
CA GLY A 464 -6.54 13.38 -11.60
C GLY A 464 -7.16 12.42 -10.58
N CYS A 465 -6.50 11.31 -10.28
CA CYS A 465 -7.06 10.30 -9.36
C CYS A 465 -6.78 10.62 -7.90
N LEU A 466 -5.61 11.19 -7.56
CA LEU A 466 -5.22 11.43 -6.17
C LEU A 466 -5.55 12.86 -5.72
N LEU A 467 -5.23 13.87 -6.52
CA LEU A 467 -5.40 15.29 -6.18
C LEU A 467 -6.72 15.91 -6.69
N ARG A 468 -7.51 15.16 -7.47
CA ARG A 468 -8.80 15.61 -8.02
C ARG A 468 -8.73 16.92 -8.80
N ARG A 469 -7.60 17.13 -9.49
CA ARG A 469 -7.40 18.21 -10.46
C ARG A 469 -6.48 17.75 -11.57
N MET A 470 -6.38 18.54 -12.63
CA MET A 470 -5.39 18.31 -13.69
C MET A 470 -4.08 19.05 -13.38
N PRO A 471 -2.94 18.49 -13.81
CA PRO A 471 -1.65 19.16 -13.65
C PRO A 471 -1.52 20.34 -14.61
N ASN A 472 -0.89 21.41 -14.14
CA ASN A 472 -0.52 22.57 -14.95
C ASN A 472 0.73 22.25 -15.82
N ASP A 473 1.12 23.18 -16.71
CA ASP A 473 2.22 22.94 -17.65
C ASP A 473 3.60 22.81 -16.97
N GLU A 474 3.83 23.51 -15.85
CA GLU A 474 5.07 23.42 -15.07
C GLU A 474 5.18 22.09 -14.31
N GLU A 475 4.07 21.65 -13.71
CA GLU A 475 3.95 20.34 -13.05
C GLU A 475 4.19 19.21 -14.07
N ILE A 476 3.56 19.29 -15.25
CA ILE A 476 3.80 18.36 -16.36
C ILE A 476 5.26 18.37 -16.79
N PHE A 477 5.84 19.53 -17.10
CA PHE A 477 7.22 19.65 -17.57
C PHE A 477 8.21 19.07 -16.56
N THR A 478 8.04 19.43 -15.29
CA THR A 478 8.87 18.95 -14.17
C THR A 478 8.78 17.44 -14.00
N TRP A 479 7.57 16.88 -13.91
CA TRP A 479 7.41 15.46 -13.64
C TRP A 479 7.76 14.58 -14.84
N VAL A 480 7.38 14.97 -16.07
CA VAL A 480 7.79 14.25 -17.29
C VAL A 480 9.31 14.29 -17.47
N GLY A 481 9.98 15.41 -17.17
CA GLY A 481 11.44 15.50 -17.19
C GLY A 481 12.12 14.56 -16.18
N ARG A 482 11.65 14.55 -14.93
CA ARG A 482 12.20 13.68 -13.87
C ARG A 482 11.96 12.18 -14.12
N LEU A 483 10.78 11.82 -14.62
CA LEU A 483 10.43 10.44 -14.95
C LEU A 483 11.21 9.94 -16.18
N SER A 484 11.34 10.76 -17.23
CA SER A 484 12.01 10.37 -18.47
C SER A 484 13.54 10.29 -18.35
N SER A 485 14.14 11.07 -17.46
CA SER A 485 15.58 10.99 -17.13
C SER A 485 15.93 9.90 -16.11
N GLY A 486 14.93 9.27 -15.48
CA GLY A 486 15.15 8.33 -14.37
C GLY A 486 15.58 8.99 -13.04
N GLN A 487 15.53 10.33 -12.95
CA GLN A 487 15.78 11.06 -11.70
C GLN A 487 14.75 10.71 -10.61
N ASN A 488 13.51 10.43 -11.02
CA ASN A 488 12.47 9.90 -10.15
C ASN A 488 11.71 8.76 -10.83
N SER A 489 11.20 7.85 -10.01
CA SER A 489 10.27 6.80 -10.37
C SER A 489 8.80 7.25 -10.22
N VAL A 490 7.86 6.43 -10.71
CA VAL A 490 6.43 6.60 -10.40
C VAL A 490 6.19 6.44 -8.88
N GLU A 491 6.97 5.59 -8.19
CA GLU A 491 6.91 5.41 -6.73
C GLU A 491 7.27 6.71 -5.98
N ASP A 492 8.29 7.45 -6.41
CA ASP A 492 8.65 8.74 -5.81
C ASP A 492 7.55 9.80 -6.01
N MET A 493 6.99 9.88 -7.22
CA MET A 493 5.93 10.83 -7.54
C MET A 493 4.67 10.57 -6.71
N VAL A 494 4.19 9.32 -6.67
CA VAL A 494 3.00 8.99 -5.88
C VAL A 494 3.26 9.08 -4.38
N ASN A 495 4.50 8.88 -3.92
CA ASN A 495 4.87 9.13 -2.51
C ASN A 495 4.77 10.62 -2.17
N LEU A 496 5.37 11.49 -2.98
CA LEU A 496 5.37 12.94 -2.76
C LEU A 496 3.95 13.53 -2.81
N ILE A 497 3.09 13.01 -3.70
CA ILE A 497 1.66 13.35 -3.71
C ILE A 497 0.99 12.84 -2.42
N ARG A 498 1.15 11.56 -2.07
CA ARG A 498 0.49 10.92 -0.91
C ARG A 498 0.78 11.60 0.42
N VAL A 499 1.98 12.16 0.60
CA VAL A 499 2.38 12.83 1.85
C VAL A 499 2.18 14.35 1.84
N SER A 500 1.56 14.92 0.80
CA SER A 500 1.30 16.36 0.71
C SER A 500 0.05 16.77 1.48
N ASP A 501 0.03 18.03 1.94
CA ASP A 501 -1.15 18.65 2.55
C ASP A 501 -2.32 18.74 1.57
N GLU A 502 -2.05 18.86 0.27
CA GLU A 502 -3.07 18.86 -0.78
C GLU A 502 -3.80 17.51 -0.85
N TYR A 503 -3.07 16.39 -0.81
CA TYR A 503 -3.69 15.07 -0.79
C TYR A 503 -4.44 14.82 0.53
N ALA A 504 -3.88 15.27 1.66
CA ALA A 504 -4.58 15.20 2.95
C ALA A 504 -5.90 15.98 2.95
N PHE A 505 -5.93 17.18 2.35
CA PHE A 505 -7.14 17.98 2.16
C PHE A 505 -8.15 17.28 1.25
N VAL A 506 -7.70 16.72 0.12
CA VAL A 506 -8.57 15.95 -0.80
C VAL A 506 -9.18 14.74 -0.08
N ILE A 507 -8.43 14.04 0.77
CA ILE A 507 -9.01 12.97 1.59
C ILE A 507 -10.04 13.52 2.56
N TYR A 508 -9.72 14.57 3.32
CA TYR A 508 -10.62 15.16 4.32
C TYR A 508 -11.98 15.61 3.74
N VAL A 509 -12.02 16.19 2.54
CA VAL A 509 -13.27 16.66 1.91
C VAL A 509 -14.01 15.57 1.13
N THR A 510 -13.50 14.33 1.10
CA THR A 510 -14.06 13.23 0.27
C THR A 510 -14.10 11.86 0.97
N SER A 511 -13.86 11.85 2.28
CA SER A 511 -14.10 10.73 3.21
C SER A 511 -15.46 10.87 3.88
#